data_AF-A0A3N6EWX1-F1
#
_entry.id   AF-A0A3N6EWX1-F1
#
_cell.length_a   1.000
_cell.length_b   1.000
_cell.length_c   1.000
_cell.angle_alpha   90.00
_cell.angle_beta   90.00
_cell.angle_gamma   90.00
#
_symmetry.space_group_name_H-M   'P 1'
#
loop_
_entity.id
_entity.type
_entity.pdbx_description
1 polymer ?
#
loop_
_entity_poly.entity_id
_entity_poly.type
_entity_poly.pdbx_seq_one_letter_code
_entity_poly.pdbx_strand_id
1 'polypeptide(L)' 'MMTIKVYEVDREGRIRVIRPESEVTPLESPEYSNQFPACACRACRKVAS' A
#
# COMPACT_ATOMS: atom_id res chain seq x y z
N MET A 1 18.78 2.19 -0.58
CA MET A 1 18.25 2.22 0.80
C MET A 1 16.87 2.83 0.75
N MET A 2 15.84 2.14 1.27
CA MET A 2 14.47 2.64 1.25
C MET A 2 14.02 2.99 2.66
N THR A 3 13.20 4.03 2.78
CA THR A 3 12.59 4.44 4.05
C THR A 3 11.08 4.46 3.90
N ILE A 4 10.36 4.32 5.01
CA ILE A 4 8.91 4.47 5.03
C ILE A 4 8.50 5.30 6.24
N LYS A 5 7.54 6.20 6.02
CA LYS A 5 6.84 6.94 7.06
C LYS A 5 5.35 6.63 6.91
N VAL A 6 4.69 6.25 7.99
CA VAL A 6 3.27 5.86 7.95
C VAL A 6 2.43 6.96 8.59
N TYR A 7 1.42 7.40 7.87
CA TYR A 7 0.48 8.41 8.33
C TYR A 7 -0.96 7.95 8.12
N GLU A 8 -1.82 8.35 9.05
CA GLU A 8 -3.27 8.25 8.93
C GLU A 8 -3.80 9.59 8.41
N VAL A 9 -4.72 9.55 7.46
CA VAL A 9 -5.44 10.73 6.95
C VAL A 9 -6.91 10.54 7.22
N ASP A 10 -7.52 11.50 7.93
CA ASP A 10 -8.96 11.48 8.16
C ASP A 10 -9.75 12.03 6.96
N ARG A 11 -11.09 11.99 7.05
CA ARG A 11 -11.98 12.48 5.99
C ARG A 11 -11.89 13.99 5.76
N GLU A 12 -11.42 14.74 6.75
CA GLU A 12 -11.22 16.19 6.67
C GLU A 12 -9.80 16.54 6.15
N GLY A 13 -9.00 15.53 5.82
CA GLY A 13 -7.64 15.69 5.31
C GLY A 13 -6.58 15.96 6.38
N ARG A 14 -6.91 15.82 7.67
CA ARG A 14 -5.92 15.98 8.75
C ARG A 14 -5.02 14.75 8.80
N ILE A 15 -3.72 15.00 9.01
CA ILE A 15 -2.68 13.97 8.96
C ILE A 15 -2.15 13.71 10.37
N ARG A 16 -2.06 12.43 10.75
CA ARG A 16 -1.39 11.98 11.97
C ARG A 16 -0.30 10.98 11.63
N VAL A 17 0.92 11.22 12.13
CA VAL A 17 2.03 10.26 11.98
C VAL A 17 1.80 9.07 12.90
N ILE A 18 1.69 7.87 12.34
CA ILE A 18 1.51 6.61 13.06
C ILE A 18 2.86 5.90 13.22
N ARG A 19 3.76 6.02 12.24
CA ARG A 19 5.14 5.55 12.32
C ARG A 19 6.09 6.63 11.81
N PRO A 20 7.09 7.05 12.59
CA PRO A 20 8.12 7.97 12.10
C PRO A 20 8.87 7.35 10.93
N GLU A 21 9.63 8.18 10.22
CA GLU A 21 10.47 7.69 9.12
C GLU A 21 11.52 6.71 9.63
N SER A 22 11.58 5.54 9.01
CA SER A 22 12.54 4.50 9.36
C SER A 22 13.02 3.76 8.12
N GLU A 23 14.27 3.29 8.15
CA GLU A 23 14.82 2.41 7.12
C GLU A 23 14.06 1.09 7.05
N VAL A 24 13.86 0.59 5.83
CA VAL A 24 13.20 -0.68 5.56
C VAL A 24 13.85 -1.41 4.40
N THR A 25 13.73 -2.73 4.43
CA THR A 25 14.06 -3.60 3.29
C THR A 25 12.76 -3.99 2.60
N PRO A 26 12.55 -3.62 1.32
CA PRO A 26 11.37 -4.05 0.57
C PRO A 26 11.34 -5.57 0.43
N LEU A 27 10.14 -6.15 0.52
CA LEU A 27 9.93 -7.54 0.14
C LEU A 27 9.88 -7.65 -1.38
N GLU A 28 10.47 -8.69 -1.96
CA GLU A 28 10.44 -8.95 -3.41
C GLU A 28 9.03 -9.33 -3.89
N SER A 29 8.24 -9.98 -3.02
CA SER A 29 6.84 -10.30 -3.26
C SER A 29 6.04 -10.25 -1.95
N PRO A 30 4.73 -9.96 -2.00
CA PRO A 30 3.89 -9.96 -0.81
C PRO A 30 3.76 -11.39 -0.25
N GLU A 31 3.70 -11.50 1.07
CA GLU A 31 3.36 -12.76 1.74
C GLU A 31 2.03 -13.31 1.19
N TYR A 32 1.88 -14.64 1.14
CA TYR A 32 0.70 -15.29 0.57
C TYR A 32 -0.62 -14.82 1.21
N SER A 33 -0.62 -14.58 2.51
CA SER A 33 -1.77 -14.04 3.28
C SER A 33 -2.17 -12.62 2.88
N ASN A 34 -1.28 -11.87 2.23
CA ASN A 34 -1.49 -10.51 1.75
C ASN A 34 -1.76 -10.46 0.24
N GLN A 35 -1.94 -11.60 -0.42
CA GLN A 35 -2.37 -11.67 -1.82
C GLN A 35 -3.88 -11.41 -1.89
N PHE A 36 -4.23 -10.14 -2.11
CA PHE A 36 -5.61 -9.79 -2.42
C PHE A 36 -5.99 -10.30 -3.82
N PRO A 37 -7.25 -10.73 -4.03
CA PRO A 37 -7.71 -11.07 -5.36
C PRO A 37 -7.55 -9.87 -6.30
N ALA A 38 -7.29 -10.15 -7.57
CA ALA A 38 -7.21 -9.10 -8.57
C ALA A 38 -8.48 -8.22 -8.55
N CYS A 39 -8.28 -6.90 -8.70
CA CYS A 39 -9.39 -5.95 -8.68
C CYS A 39 -10.40 -6.30 -9.79
N ALA A 40 -11.64 -6.60 -9.39
CA ALA A 40 -12.68 -7.07 -10.30
C ALA A 40 -13.43 -5.93 -11.02
N CYS A 41 -12.95 -4.68 -10.93
CA CYS A 41 -13.64 -3.53 -11.53
C CYS A 41 -13.54 -3.54 -13.08
N ARG A 42 -14.48 -2.87 -13.74
CA ARG A 42 -14.52 -2.80 -15.21
C ARG A 42 -13.26 -2.19 -15.84
N ALA A 43 -12.56 -1.31 -15.12
CA ALA A 43 -11.32 -0.70 -15.60
C ALA A 43 -10.17 -1.72 -15.61
N CYS A 44 -9.97 -2.44 -14.51
CA CYS A 44 -8.90 -3.43 -14.37
C CYS A 44 -9.11 -4.67 -15.24
N ARG A 45 -10.36 -5.09 -15.49
CA ARG A 45 -10.66 -6.22 -16.38
C ARG A 45 -10.20 -6.03 -17.83
N LYS A 46 -10.03 -4.79 -18.31
CA LYS A 46 -9.66 -4.50 -19.71
C LYS A 46 -8.18 -4.71 -20.03
N VAL A 47 -7.32 -4.85 -19.01
CA VAL A 47 -5.85 -4.90 -19.18
C VAL A 47 -5.32 -6.34 -19.23
N ALA A 48 -6.16 -7.33 -18.92
CA ALA A 48 -5.77 -8.75 -18.86
C ALA A 48 -6.13 -9.53 -20.16
N SER A 49 -5.94 -8.93 -21.33
CA SER A 49 -6.17 -9.57 -22.64
C SER A 49 -4.97 -9.41 -23.55
#